data_AF-A0A932D7P0-F1
#
_entry.id   AF-A0A932D7P0-F1
#
_cell.length_a   1.000
_cell.length_b   1.000
_cell.length_c   1.000
_cell.angle_alpha   90.00
_cell.angle_beta   90.00
_cell.angle_gamma   90.00
#
_symmetry.space_group_name_H-M   'P 1'
#
loop_
_entity.id
_entity.type
_entity.pdbx_description
1 polymer ?
#
loop_
_entity_poly.entity_id
_entity_poly.type
_entity_poly.pdbx_seq_one_letter_code
_entity_poly.pdbx_strand_id
1 'polypeptide(L)'
;MRTSKVALVLLASCQALFGQTDTNLVATGEWSTPVTDGAGYTLRARILVYRPLAPKPAVRNRGRFVYHARVYVELEHPFAGAWYRPVEIYFDPVEDLRFQMQDAFDKPIPSEAVAIRGRRPEASWVTIPCDAAVKLRADLRMGSQNGRHDALTIGTRGGHWIIRPDATNDFFLSAQFSPSTNQPSAFGYHRWRGTLNLPKVKIPRDYR
;
A
#
# COMPACT_ATOMS: atom_id res chain seq x y z
N MET A 1 -20.55 45.97 -37.94
CA MET A 1 -20.95 45.11 -36.81
C MET A 1 -19.81 44.17 -36.49
N ARG A 2 -19.13 44.38 -35.35
CA ARG A 2 -18.04 43.53 -34.86
C ARG A 2 -18.63 42.54 -33.86
N THR A 3 -18.63 41.25 -34.17
CA THR A 3 -19.00 40.19 -33.23
C THR A 3 -17.74 39.54 -32.69
N SER A 4 -17.39 39.90 -31.45
CA SER A 4 -16.33 39.29 -30.66
C SER A 4 -16.63 37.81 -30.42
N LYS A 5 -15.72 36.92 -30.82
CA LYS A 5 -15.73 35.52 -30.37
C LYS A 5 -15.07 35.46 -29.01
N VAL A 6 -15.87 35.32 -27.95
CA VAL A 6 -15.39 35.03 -26.60
C VAL A 6 -14.95 33.57 -26.57
N ALA A 7 -13.66 33.34 -26.42
CA ALA A 7 -13.11 32.02 -26.15
C ALA A 7 -13.31 31.69 -24.67
N LEU A 8 -14.14 30.68 -24.38
CA LEU A 8 -14.33 30.16 -23.03
C LEU A 8 -13.21 29.15 -22.74
N VAL A 9 -12.15 29.59 -22.08
CA VAL A 9 -11.09 28.71 -21.55
C VAL A 9 -11.59 28.14 -20.22
N LEU A 10 -12.11 26.91 -20.23
CA LEU A 10 -12.29 26.13 -19.01
C LEU A 10 -10.92 25.62 -18.56
N LEU A 11 -10.24 26.41 -17.72
CA LEU A 11 -9.16 25.91 -16.87
C LEU A 11 -9.80 24.97 -15.85
N ALA A 12 -9.73 23.67 -16.11
CA ALA A 12 -10.06 22.64 -15.15
C ALA A 12 -9.06 22.73 -13.97
N SER A 13 -9.41 23.53 -12.98
CA SER A 13 -8.83 23.56 -11.64
C SER A 13 -9.24 22.30 -10.87
N CYS A 14 -8.82 21.13 -11.36
CA CYS A 14 -8.74 19.91 -10.55
C CYS A 14 -7.36 19.82 -9.88
N GLN A 15 -6.98 20.88 -9.16
CA GLN A 15 -6.11 20.68 -8.02
C GLN A 15 -7.00 20.16 -6.89
N ALA A 16 -7.38 18.88 -7.02
CA ALA A 16 -7.80 18.10 -5.86
C ALA A 16 -6.74 18.32 -4.78
N LEU A 17 -7.18 18.58 -3.56
CA LEU A 17 -6.34 18.75 -2.38
C LEU A 17 -5.35 17.58 -2.28
N PHE A 18 -4.17 17.72 -2.87
CA PHE A 18 -3.01 16.92 -2.51
C PHE A 18 -2.53 17.47 -1.17
N GLY A 19 -3.18 17.01 -0.10
CA GLY A 19 -2.63 17.10 1.23
C GLY A 19 -1.21 16.57 1.17
N GLN A 20 -0.23 17.46 1.43
CA GLN A 20 1.19 17.22 1.50
C GLN A 20 1.70 16.19 0.48
N THR A 21 2.25 16.65 -0.65
CA THR A 21 3.00 15.79 -1.57
C THR A 21 4.01 14.99 -0.74
N ASP A 22 3.66 13.75 -0.44
CA ASP A 22 4.48 12.85 0.34
C ASP A 22 5.69 12.61 -0.56
N THR A 23 6.78 13.37 -0.39
CA THR A 23 7.96 13.35 -1.27
C THR A 23 8.64 11.98 -1.32
N ASN A 24 8.21 11.10 -0.42
CA ASN A 24 8.66 9.73 -0.32
C ASN A 24 7.72 8.72 -1.00
N LEU A 25 6.58 9.11 -1.58
CA LEU A 25 5.72 8.16 -2.31
C LEU A 25 6.40 7.79 -3.64
N VAL A 26 6.60 6.50 -3.84
CA VAL A 26 7.37 5.93 -4.97
C VAL A 26 6.45 5.32 -6.00
N ALA A 27 5.41 4.64 -5.54
CA ALA A 27 4.43 4.02 -6.41
C ALA A 27 3.07 4.02 -5.75
N THR A 28 2.04 4.27 -6.56
CA THR A 28 0.63 4.20 -6.15
C THR A 28 -0.05 3.21 -7.06
N GLY A 29 -0.62 2.17 -6.48
CA GLY A 29 -1.47 1.24 -7.21
C GLY A 29 -2.84 1.85 -7.48
N GLU A 30 -3.47 1.38 -8.54
CA GLU A 30 -4.89 1.67 -8.79
C GLU A 30 -5.76 1.08 -7.69
N TRP A 31 -6.93 1.68 -7.49
CA TRP A 31 -7.96 1.09 -6.64
C TRP A 31 -8.41 -0.25 -7.20
N SER A 32 -8.57 -1.24 -6.32
CA SER A 32 -9.21 -2.50 -6.64
C SER A 32 -10.65 -2.27 -7.10
N THR A 33 -11.21 -3.26 -7.79
CA THR A 33 -12.65 -3.35 -7.95
C THR A 33 -13.31 -3.34 -6.55
N PRO A 34 -14.34 -2.52 -6.32
CA PRO A 34 -15.08 -2.54 -5.07
C PRO A 34 -15.75 -3.89 -4.84
N VAL A 35 -15.75 -4.35 -3.59
CA VAL A 35 -16.41 -5.59 -3.18
C VAL A 35 -17.41 -5.27 -2.08
N THR A 36 -18.67 -5.57 -2.36
CA THR A 36 -19.79 -5.45 -1.43
C THR A 36 -20.02 -6.78 -0.74
N ASP A 37 -20.11 -6.77 0.58
CA ASP A 37 -20.42 -7.97 1.34
C ASP A 37 -21.93 -8.24 1.45
N GLY A 38 -22.30 -9.35 2.08
CA GLY A 38 -23.70 -9.76 2.20
C GLY A 38 -24.60 -8.79 3.00
N ALA A 39 -24.02 -7.84 3.73
CA ALA A 39 -24.76 -6.81 4.46
C ALA A 39 -24.82 -5.46 3.70
N GLY A 40 -24.27 -5.41 2.48
CA GLY A 40 -24.28 -4.21 1.64
C GLY A 40 -23.10 -3.27 1.88
N TYR A 41 -22.12 -3.63 2.73
CA TYR A 41 -20.96 -2.78 2.98
C TYR A 41 -19.91 -3.01 1.91
N THR A 42 -19.49 -1.92 1.26
CA THR A 42 -18.53 -1.96 0.16
C THR A 42 -17.17 -1.46 0.60
N LEU A 43 -16.12 -2.19 0.22
CA LEU A 43 -14.74 -1.76 0.36
C LEU A 43 -13.98 -1.87 -0.96
N ARG A 44 -12.97 -1.03 -1.13
CA ARG A 44 -11.90 -1.20 -2.12
C ARG A 44 -10.55 -0.90 -1.50
N ALA A 45 -9.48 -1.35 -2.14
CA ALA A 45 -8.13 -1.19 -1.62
C ALA A 45 -7.11 -0.82 -2.70
N ARG A 46 -6.01 -0.18 -2.31
CA ARG A 46 -4.83 0.00 -3.18
C ARG A 46 -3.53 -0.14 -2.40
N ILE A 47 -2.45 -0.41 -3.14
CA ILE A 47 -1.10 -0.49 -2.58
C ILE A 47 -0.42 0.87 -2.72
N LEU A 48 0.26 1.31 -1.66
CA LEU A 48 1.14 2.47 -1.70
C LEU A 48 2.55 2.02 -1.31
N VAL A 49 3.55 2.40 -2.11
CA VAL A 49 4.95 2.09 -1.85
C VAL A 49 5.70 3.39 -1.64
N TYR A 50 6.40 3.48 -0.52
CA TYR A 50 7.15 4.65 -0.10
C TYR A 50 8.64 4.35 0.00
N ARG A 51 9.46 5.37 -0.27
CA ARG A 51 10.89 5.35 -0.07
C ARG A 51 11.22 5.00 1.38
N PRO A 52 12.34 4.31 1.59
CA PRO A 52 12.97 4.27 2.89
C PRO A 52 13.15 5.70 3.39
N LEU A 53 12.86 5.95 4.67
CA LEU A 53 13.26 7.22 5.27
C LEU A 53 14.78 7.30 5.22
N ALA A 54 15.32 8.44 4.81
CA ALA A 54 16.76 8.68 4.84
C ALA A 54 17.30 8.28 6.22
N PRO A 55 18.41 7.53 6.28
CA PRO A 55 18.98 7.18 7.57
C PRO A 55 19.28 8.48 8.32
N LYS A 56 18.63 8.68 9.48
CA LYS A 56 19.19 9.61 10.47
C LYS A 56 20.62 9.15 10.70
N PRO A 57 21.62 10.05 10.75
CA PRO A 57 22.98 9.67 11.12
C PRO A 57 22.94 9.09 12.53
N ALA A 58 22.76 7.78 12.63
CA ALA A 58 22.75 7.08 13.89
C ALA A 58 24.19 7.00 14.36
N VAL A 59 24.40 7.52 15.57
CA VAL A 59 25.52 7.27 16.48
C VAL A 59 26.31 6.03 16.05
N ARG A 60 27.59 6.25 15.75
CA ARG A 60 28.62 5.41 15.13
C ARG A 60 28.70 3.91 15.49
N ASN A 61 27.90 3.37 16.41
CA ASN A 61 28.11 2.03 16.93
C ASN A 61 26.83 1.19 16.86
N ARG A 62 26.89 0.16 16.00
CA ARG A 62 25.99 -1.00 15.79
C ARG A 62 25.13 -0.98 14.52
N GLY A 63 25.80 -1.11 13.37
CA GLY A 63 25.33 -1.95 12.27
C GLY A 63 24.36 -1.32 11.25
N ARG A 64 24.87 -1.16 10.01
CA ARG A 64 24.21 -1.24 8.70
C ARG A 64 22.72 -0.83 8.61
N PHE A 65 22.48 0.32 8.00
CA PHE A 65 21.16 0.77 7.56
C PHE A 65 20.62 -0.10 6.41
N VAL A 66 19.33 -0.45 6.46
CA VAL A 66 18.59 -1.13 5.40
C VAL A 66 17.69 -0.13 4.70
N TYR A 67 17.83 -0.01 3.38
CA TYR A 67 16.92 0.76 2.53
C TYR A 67 15.64 -0.02 2.30
N HIS A 68 14.77 -0.01 3.32
CA HIS A 68 13.50 -0.72 3.31
C HIS A 68 12.35 0.17 2.84
N ALA A 69 11.72 -0.20 1.73
CA ALA A 69 10.51 0.45 1.27
C ALA A 69 9.42 0.28 2.34
N ARG A 70 8.63 1.32 2.59
CA ARG A 70 7.41 1.18 3.38
C ARG A 70 6.27 0.85 2.44
N VAL A 71 5.57 -0.23 2.72
CA VAL A 71 4.42 -0.67 1.95
C VAL A 71 3.20 -0.43 2.82
N TYR A 72 2.21 0.21 2.25
CA TYR A 72 0.91 0.41 2.87
C TYR A 72 -0.19 -0.18 1.99
N VAL A 73 -1.24 -0.64 2.65
CA VAL A 73 -2.53 -0.90 2.03
C VAL A 73 -3.45 0.23 2.47
N GLU A 74 -4.01 0.94 1.50
CA GLU A 74 -5.06 1.91 1.76
C GLU A 74 -6.41 1.25 1.51
N LEU A 75 -7.29 1.28 2.51
CA LEU A 75 -8.64 0.74 2.45
C LEU A 75 -9.61 1.92 2.41
N GLU A 76 -10.58 1.88 1.50
CA GLU A 76 -11.63 2.89 1.39
C GLU A 76 -13.00 2.24 1.52
N HIS A 77 -13.87 2.89 2.29
CA HIS A 77 -15.29 2.60 2.34
C HIS A 77 -16.04 3.65 1.51
N PRO A 78 -16.22 3.42 0.19
CA PRO A 78 -16.81 4.42 -0.71
C PRO A 78 -18.27 4.72 -0.38
N PHE A 79 -18.67 5.97 -0.61
CA PHE A 79 -20.08 6.36 -0.58
C PHE A 79 -20.82 5.78 -1.79
N ALA A 80 -21.79 4.89 -1.54
CA ALA A 80 -22.59 4.23 -2.57
C ALA A 80 -24.03 4.79 -2.69
N GLY A 81 -24.25 6.05 -2.27
CA GLY A 81 -25.56 6.71 -2.36
C GLY A 81 -26.43 6.60 -1.10
N ALA A 82 -25.93 5.98 -0.03
CA ALA A 82 -26.55 5.98 1.30
C ALA A 82 -25.48 6.15 2.38
N TRP A 83 -25.81 6.87 3.45
CA TRP A 83 -24.94 7.02 4.61
C TRP A 83 -24.92 5.72 5.40
N TYR A 84 -23.95 4.85 5.09
CA TYR A 84 -23.71 3.65 5.86
C TYR A 84 -23.05 3.99 7.20
N ARG A 85 -23.27 3.13 8.20
CA ARG A 85 -22.52 3.20 9.46
C ARG A 85 -21.04 2.92 9.17
N PRO A 86 -20.11 3.34 10.04
CA PRO A 86 -18.71 2.93 9.90
C PRO A 86 -18.57 1.41 9.83
N VAL A 87 -17.53 0.96 9.14
CA VAL A 87 -17.21 -0.46 8.99
C VAL A 87 -15.95 -0.80 9.76
N GLU A 88 -15.95 -1.96 10.42
CA GLU A 88 -14.82 -2.47 11.16
C GLU A 88 -14.09 -3.57 10.41
N ILE A 89 -12.76 -3.52 10.52
CA ILE A 89 -11.85 -4.47 9.91
C ILE A 89 -10.81 -4.84 10.97
N TYR A 90 -10.68 -6.13 11.24
CA TYR A 90 -9.49 -6.61 11.94
C TYR A 90 -8.40 -6.75 10.89
N PHE A 91 -7.32 -5.99 11.04
CA PHE A 91 -6.22 -5.97 10.09
C PHE A 91 -4.99 -6.62 10.73
N ASP A 92 -4.64 -7.81 10.24
CA ASP A 92 -3.37 -8.47 10.50
C ASP A 92 -2.54 -8.52 9.20
N PRO A 93 -1.46 -7.74 9.07
CA PRO A 93 -0.65 -7.74 7.84
C PRO A 93 0.09 -9.06 7.59
N VAL A 94 0.12 -10.00 8.54
CA VAL A 94 0.76 -11.31 8.42
C VAL A 94 -0.22 -12.41 8.02
N GLU A 95 -1.48 -12.33 8.45
CA GLU A 95 -2.47 -13.36 8.14
C GLU A 95 -3.40 -12.95 6.99
N ASP A 96 -3.75 -11.67 6.91
CA ASP A 96 -4.80 -11.19 6.01
C ASP A 96 -4.26 -10.75 4.64
N LEU A 97 -2.94 -10.53 4.51
CA LEU A 97 -2.29 -10.05 3.29
C LEU A 97 -1.38 -11.11 2.65
N ARG A 98 -1.53 -11.27 1.34
CA ARG A 98 -0.68 -12.14 0.51
C ARG A 98 -0.11 -11.35 -0.64
N PHE A 99 1.15 -10.92 -0.52
CA PHE A 99 1.85 -10.20 -1.58
C PHE A 99 2.53 -11.14 -2.57
N GLN A 100 2.63 -10.68 -3.80
CA GLN A 100 3.39 -11.32 -4.87
C GLN A 100 4.14 -10.26 -5.69
N MET A 101 5.34 -10.62 -6.14
CA MET A 101 6.10 -9.84 -7.11
C MET A 101 6.10 -10.59 -8.44
N GLN A 102 5.84 -9.88 -9.53
CA GLN A 102 5.83 -10.41 -10.89
C GLN A 102 6.64 -9.50 -11.82
N ASP A 103 7.12 -10.05 -12.93
CA ASP A 103 7.73 -9.27 -14.02
C ASP A 103 6.67 -8.74 -14.99
N ALA A 104 7.11 -8.09 -16.08
CA ALA A 104 6.23 -7.55 -17.12
C ALA A 104 5.45 -8.61 -17.91
N PHE A 105 5.82 -9.88 -17.79
CA PHE A 105 5.16 -11.02 -18.44
C PHE A 105 4.37 -11.87 -17.44
N ASP A 106 4.04 -11.29 -16.29
CA ASP A 106 3.30 -11.92 -15.20
C ASP A 106 3.99 -13.15 -14.59
N LYS A 107 5.30 -13.30 -14.83
CA LYS A 107 6.06 -14.40 -14.22
C LYS A 107 6.40 -14.05 -12.79
N PRO A 108 6.18 -14.95 -11.83
CA PRO A 108 6.56 -14.73 -10.44
C PRO A 108 8.06 -14.46 -10.30
N ILE A 109 8.41 -13.43 -9.55
CA ILE A 109 9.79 -13.15 -9.14
C ILE A 109 10.00 -13.81 -7.77
N PRO A 110 10.94 -14.78 -7.67
CA PRO A 110 11.18 -15.48 -6.41
C PRO A 110 11.56 -14.55 -5.27
N SER A 111 11.05 -14.85 -4.08
CA SER A 111 11.49 -14.21 -2.84
C SER A 111 12.91 -14.65 -2.48
N GLU A 112 13.72 -13.72 -2.00
CA GLU A 112 15.02 -14.02 -1.39
C GLU A 112 14.84 -14.46 0.08
N ALA A 113 15.65 -15.43 0.52
CA ALA A 113 15.70 -15.84 1.91
C ALA A 113 16.50 -14.83 2.75
N VAL A 114 15.84 -14.06 3.61
CA VAL A 114 16.48 -13.08 4.47
C VAL A 114 15.98 -13.20 5.91
N ALA A 115 16.88 -13.02 6.87
CA ALA A 115 16.53 -12.97 8.28
C ALA A 115 15.65 -11.74 8.57
N ILE A 116 14.38 -11.99 8.89
CA ILE A 116 13.47 -10.97 9.41
C ILE A 116 13.96 -10.61 10.82
N ARG A 117 14.40 -9.37 11.03
CA ARG A 117 14.81 -8.87 12.34
C ARG A 117 14.15 -7.52 12.58
N GLY A 118 13.24 -7.47 13.54
CA GLY A 118 12.60 -6.23 13.95
C GLY A 118 11.18 -6.45 14.45
N ARG A 119 10.57 -5.35 14.93
CA ARG A 119 9.14 -5.32 15.24
C ARG A 119 8.35 -5.31 13.93
N ARG A 120 7.30 -6.12 13.89
CA ARG A 120 6.25 -6.08 12.85
C ARG A 120 5.11 -5.17 13.31
N PRO A 121 4.33 -4.57 12.39
CA PRO A 121 3.07 -3.95 12.78
C PRO A 121 2.18 -4.98 13.49
N GLU A 122 1.57 -4.60 14.60
CA GLU A 122 0.65 -5.46 15.34
C GLU A 122 -0.71 -5.49 14.65
N ALA A 123 -1.40 -6.62 14.77
CA ALA A 123 -2.77 -6.72 14.32
C ALA A 123 -3.67 -5.79 15.14
N SER A 124 -4.62 -5.13 14.49
CA SER A 124 -5.46 -4.14 15.16
C SER A 124 -6.83 -3.99 14.52
N TRP A 125 -7.77 -3.50 15.32
CA TRP A 125 -9.07 -3.05 14.82
C TRP A 125 -8.95 -1.69 14.15
N VAL A 126 -9.56 -1.58 12.98
CA VAL A 126 -9.65 -0.36 12.19
C VAL A 126 -11.12 -0.08 11.92
N THR A 127 -11.57 1.12 12.24
CA THR A 127 -12.91 1.61 11.90
C THR A 127 -12.77 2.60 10.75
N ILE A 128 -13.49 2.35 9.65
CA ILE A 128 -13.49 3.21 8.47
C ILE A 128 -14.87 3.85 8.36
N PRO A 129 -14.99 5.18 8.58
CA PRO A 129 -16.23 5.90 8.29
C PRO A 129 -16.65 5.75 6.84
N CYS A 130 -17.94 5.93 6.56
CA CYS A 130 -18.43 6.05 5.19
C CYS A 130 -17.76 7.26 4.51
N ASP A 131 -17.39 7.08 3.24
CA ASP A 131 -16.66 8.06 2.43
C ASP A 131 -15.26 8.41 2.96
N ALA A 132 -14.61 7.47 3.65
CA ALA A 132 -13.27 7.64 4.18
C ALA A 132 -12.30 6.55 3.68
N ALA A 133 -11.02 6.91 3.66
CA ALA A 133 -9.92 6.01 3.45
C ALA A 133 -8.97 6.00 4.65
N VAL A 134 -8.39 4.83 4.93
CA VAL A 134 -7.38 4.64 5.98
C VAL A 134 -6.16 3.95 5.40
N LYS A 135 -4.97 4.41 5.80
CA LYS A 135 -3.68 3.89 5.35
C LYS A 135 -3.07 3.00 6.42
N LEU A 136 -2.90 1.71 6.12
CA LEU A 136 -2.43 0.68 7.05
C LEU A 136 -1.08 0.14 6.61
N ARG A 137 -0.14 0.03 7.56
CA ARG A 137 1.23 -0.39 7.25
C ARG A 137 1.30 -1.91 7.05
N ALA A 138 1.86 -2.34 5.93
CA ALA A 138 1.89 -3.73 5.48
C ALA A 138 3.32 -4.30 5.28
N ASP A 139 4.36 -3.49 5.48
CA ASP A 139 5.76 -3.93 5.38
C ASP A 139 6.29 -4.57 6.67
N LEU A 140 7.20 -5.53 6.52
CA LEU A 140 7.89 -6.21 7.60
C LEU A 140 9.29 -5.65 7.76
N ARG A 141 9.65 -5.19 8.96
CA ARG A 141 10.99 -4.67 9.20
C ARG A 141 12.03 -5.78 9.06
N MET A 142 12.91 -5.62 8.07
CA MET A 142 13.97 -6.57 7.78
C MET A 142 15.24 -6.29 8.58
N GLY A 143 16.01 -7.33 8.86
CA GLY A 143 17.34 -7.20 9.44
C GLY A 143 18.36 -6.63 8.46
N SER A 144 19.45 -6.08 9.02
CA SER A 144 20.62 -5.63 8.26
C SER A 144 21.08 -6.69 7.26
N GLN A 145 21.05 -6.37 5.98
CA GLN A 145 21.72 -7.17 4.96
C GLN A 145 23.18 -6.75 4.84
N ASN A 146 24.08 -7.72 4.79
CA ASN A 146 25.48 -7.45 4.52
C ASN A 146 25.64 -6.95 3.07
N GLY A 147 25.90 -5.64 2.91
CA GLY A 147 26.70 -5.11 1.80
C GLY A 147 25.96 -4.43 0.64
N ARG A 148 24.65 -4.18 0.75
CA ARG A 148 23.86 -3.70 -0.40
C ARG A 148 23.09 -2.44 -0.05
N HIS A 149 23.79 -1.31 -0.04
CA HIS A 149 23.25 0.00 0.35
C HIS A 149 22.55 0.73 -0.80
N ASP A 150 22.54 0.18 -2.01
CA ASP A 150 22.02 0.81 -3.22
C ASP A 150 20.79 0.09 -3.80
N ALA A 151 20.34 -1.00 -3.17
CA ALA A 151 19.16 -1.75 -3.59
C ALA A 151 17.89 -1.34 -2.83
N LEU A 152 16.74 -1.28 -3.51
CA LEU A 152 15.44 -1.14 -2.86
C LEU A 152 14.99 -2.50 -2.34
N THR A 153 14.76 -2.60 -1.03
CA THR A 153 14.25 -3.84 -0.41
C THR A 153 12.78 -3.69 -0.08
N ILE A 154 11.98 -4.68 -0.47
CA ILE A 154 10.56 -4.77 -0.14
C ILE A 154 10.37 -6.07 0.66
N GLY A 155 10.11 -5.94 1.95
CA GLY A 155 9.74 -7.05 2.83
C GLY A 155 8.26 -6.98 3.20
N THR A 156 7.50 -8.01 2.86
CA THR A 156 6.07 -8.12 3.19
C THR A 156 5.71 -9.56 3.54
N ARG A 157 4.47 -9.81 3.94
CA ARG A 157 3.95 -11.17 3.99
C ARG A 157 3.76 -11.71 2.56
N GLY A 158 4.55 -12.71 2.20
CA GLY A 158 4.53 -13.34 0.87
C GLY A 158 5.91 -13.36 0.23
N GLY A 159 6.78 -12.43 0.60
CA GLY A 159 8.16 -12.46 0.17
C GLY A 159 8.98 -11.26 0.56
N HIS A 160 10.26 -11.40 0.28
CA HIS A 160 11.28 -10.40 0.40
C HIS A 160 11.98 -10.28 -0.96
N TRP A 161 11.93 -9.08 -1.55
CA TRP A 161 12.50 -8.83 -2.86
C TRP A 161 13.53 -7.71 -2.80
N ILE A 162 14.63 -7.91 -3.53
CA ILE A 162 15.69 -6.93 -3.69
C ILE A 162 15.68 -6.46 -5.14
N ILE A 163 15.35 -5.19 -5.34
CA ILE A 163 15.38 -4.55 -6.66
C ILE A 163 16.69 -3.75 -6.71
N ARG A 164 17.58 -4.14 -7.63
CA ARG A 164 18.87 -3.48 -7.81
C ARG A 164 18.77 -2.36 -8.85
N PRO A 165 19.65 -1.34 -8.79
CA PRO A 165 19.67 -0.29 -9.79
C PRO A 165 19.95 -0.80 -11.21
N ASP A 166 20.72 -1.89 -11.33
CA ASP A 166 21.10 -2.53 -12.59
C ASP A 166 20.11 -3.61 -13.06
N ALA A 167 18.98 -3.77 -12.36
CA ALA A 167 17.99 -4.77 -12.74
C ALA A 167 17.33 -4.43 -14.09
N THR A 168 17.34 -5.39 -15.00
CA THR A 168 16.79 -5.24 -16.36
C THR A 168 15.29 -5.49 -16.42
N ASN A 169 14.76 -6.31 -15.50
CA ASN A 169 13.35 -6.62 -15.39
C ASN A 169 12.54 -5.40 -14.91
N ASP A 170 11.29 -5.32 -15.34
CA ASP A 170 10.28 -4.53 -14.64
C ASP A 170 9.72 -5.35 -13.46
N PHE A 171 9.33 -4.66 -12.38
CA PHE A 171 8.85 -5.28 -11.15
C PHE A 171 7.45 -4.77 -10.82
N PHE A 172 6.52 -5.68 -10.58
CA PHE A 172 5.13 -5.38 -10.26
C PHE A 172 4.75 -6.05 -8.95
N LEU A 173 4.37 -5.24 -7.95
CA LEU A 173 3.86 -5.72 -6.67
C LEU A 173 2.34 -5.80 -6.73
N SER A 174 1.76 -6.89 -6.25
CA SER A 174 0.30 -7.05 -6.09
C SER A 174 0.01 -7.72 -4.76
N ALA A 175 -1.25 -7.69 -4.34
CA ALA A 175 -1.65 -8.34 -3.10
C ALA A 175 -3.09 -8.86 -3.16
N GLN A 176 -3.38 -9.85 -2.34
CA GLN A 176 -4.73 -10.21 -1.96
C GLN A 176 -4.93 -9.85 -0.48
N PHE A 177 -6.07 -9.24 -0.16
CA PHE A 177 -6.48 -8.91 1.20
C PHE A 177 -7.78 -9.63 1.57
N SER A 178 -7.75 -10.39 2.66
CA SER A 178 -8.91 -11.10 3.22
C SER A 178 -8.85 -11.00 4.74
N PRO A 179 -9.61 -10.08 5.38
CA PRO A 179 -9.51 -9.86 6.81
C PRO A 179 -10.04 -11.05 7.62
N SER A 180 -9.36 -11.33 8.73
CA SER A 180 -9.78 -12.35 9.68
C SER A 180 -11.11 -12.00 10.34
N THR A 181 -12.06 -12.94 10.34
CA THR A 181 -13.44 -12.70 10.85
C THR A 181 -13.72 -13.28 12.24
N ASN A 182 -12.71 -13.92 12.85
CA ASN A 182 -12.88 -14.66 14.11
C ASN A 182 -12.84 -13.76 15.35
N GLN A 183 -12.33 -12.53 15.21
CA GLN A 183 -12.18 -11.61 16.32
C GLN A 183 -13.50 -10.88 16.62
N PRO A 184 -13.91 -10.73 17.89
CA PRO A 184 -15.09 -9.95 18.24
C PRO A 184 -14.88 -8.47 17.88
N SER A 185 -15.92 -7.86 17.34
CA SER A 185 -15.95 -6.43 16.99
C SER A 185 -15.58 -5.57 18.20
N ALA A 186 -14.79 -4.51 17.98
CA ALA A 186 -14.35 -3.61 19.06
C ALA A 186 -15.47 -2.66 19.51
N PHE A 187 -16.26 -2.13 18.57
CA PHE A 187 -17.28 -1.11 18.82
C PHE A 187 -18.72 -1.54 18.48
N GLY A 188 -18.94 -2.80 18.08
CA GLY A 188 -20.24 -3.32 17.66
C GLY A 188 -20.67 -2.85 16.26
N TYR A 189 -19.76 -2.29 15.46
CA TYR A 189 -20.04 -1.95 14.07
C TYR A 189 -20.06 -3.18 13.18
N HIS A 190 -20.56 -3.00 11.96
CA HIS A 190 -20.53 -4.07 10.98
C HIS A 190 -19.08 -4.45 10.66
N ARG A 191 -18.76 -5.74 10.74
CA ARG A 191 -17.45 -6.27 10.37
C ARG A 191 -17.48 -6.68 8.91
N TRP A 192 -16.73 -5.98 8.08
CA TRP A 192 -16.69 -6.29 6.65
C TRP A 192 -16.14 -7.69 6.39
N ARG A 193 -16.70 -8.37 5.40
CA ARG A 193 -16.25 -9.70 4.98
C ARG A 193 -16.11 -9.78 3.47
N GLY A 194 -14.95 -10.22 3.00
CA GLY A 194 -14.72 -10.44 1.58
C GLY A 194 -13.24 -10.58 1.28
N THR A 195 -12.94 -10.60 -0.01
CA THR A 195 -11.57 -10.65 -0.52
C THR A 195 -11.38 -9.55 -1.54
N LEU A 196 -10.37 -8.70 -1.33
CA LEU A 196 -9.94 -7.69 -2.28
C LEU A 196 -8.72 -8.20 -3.02
N ASN A 197 -8.74 -8.13 -4.35
CA ASN A 197 -7.56 -8.35 -5.19
C ASN A 197 -6.99 -6.99 -5.56
N LEU A 198 -5.85 -6.64 -4.97
CA LEU A 198 -5.19 -5.35 -5.18
C LEU A 198 -4.41 -5.41 -6.51
N PRO A 199 -4.64 -4.46 -7.43
CA PRO A 199 -3.98 -4.44 -8.73
C PRO A 199 -2.45 -4.36 -8.64
N LYS A 200 -1.79 -4.74 -9.73
CA LYS A 200 -0.35 -4.61 -9.89
C LYS A 200 0.07 -3.14 -9.85
N VAL A 201 1.04 -2.83 -9.02
CA VAL A 201 1.73 -1.53 -9.00
C VAL A 201 3.16 -1.72 -9.48
N LYS A 202 3.55 -0.93 -10.49
CA LYS A 202 4.93 -0.92 -10.99
C LYS A 202 5.85 -0.27 -9.96
N ILE A 203 6.93 -0.96 -9.61
CA ILE A 203 7.98 -0.41 -8.75
C ILE A 203 9.02 0.27 -9.64
N PRO A 204 9.27 1.58 -9.51
CA PRO A 204 10.26 2.28 -10.30
C PRO A 204 11.67 1.84 -9.92
N ARG A 205 12.55 1.84 -10.94
CA ARG A 205 13.97 1.51 -10.80
C ARG A 205 14.78 2.70 -10.27
N ASP A 206 14.31 3.92 -10.51
CA ASP A 206 14.95 5.15 -10.04
C ASP A 206 14.37 5.54 -8.66
N TYR A 207 14.89 4.91 -7.61
CA TYR A 207 14.51 5.17 -6.22
C TYR A 207 15.58 5.97 -5.43
N ARG A 208 16.56 6.57 -6.14
CA ARG A 208 17.58 7.48 -5.58
C ARG A 208 17.04 8.88 -5.37
#